data_AF-A0A839LDI3-F1
#
_entry.id   AF-A0A839LDI3-F1
#
_cell.length_a   1.000
_cell.length_b   1.000
_cell.length_c   1.000
_cell.angle_alpha   90.00
_cell.angle_beta   90.00
_cell.angle_gamma   90.00
#
_symmetry.space_group_name_H-M   'P 1'
#
loop_
_entity.id
_entity.type
_entity.pdbx_description
1 polymer ?
#
loop_
_entity_poly.entity_id
_entity_poly.type
_entity_poly.pdbx_seq_one_letter_code
_entity_poly.pdbx_strand_id
1 'polypeptide(L)' 'MPNSGRVLHAAQGRSRAAVRPFFQTLGRQGCARIQTVATGMNSAFDLEVRHFCTRARIVYDLFHVVAT' A
#
# COMPACT_ATOMS: atom_id res chain seq x y z
N MET A 1 7.53 5.99 -19.53
CA MET A 1 7.74 7.20 -18.72
C MET A 1 8.16 6.76 -17.31
N PRO A 2 9.44 6.77 -16.92
CA PRO A 2 9.83 6.41 -15.56
C PRO A 2 9.82 7.66 -14.64
N ASN A 3 9.39 7.46 -13.39
CA ASN A 3 9.77 8.22 -12.18
C ASN A 3 9.18 9.62 -11.91
N SER A 4 7.92 9.92 -12.23
CA SER A 4 7.31 11.21 -11.83
C SER A 4 6.91 11.33 -10.36
N GLY A 5 7.04 10.27 -9.54
CA GLY A 5 6.54 10.29 -8.16
C GLY A 5 5.03 10.55 -8.05
N ARG A 6 4.28 10.30 -9.12
CA ARG A 6 2.86 10.64 -9.22
C ARG A 6 2.05 9.93 -8.14
N VAL A 7 1.25 10.71 -7.43
CA VAL A 7 0.23 10.19 -6.51
C VAL A 7 -0.87 9.51 -7.32
N LEU A 8 -1.10 8.22 -7.05
CA LEU A 8 -2.16 7.44 -7.70
C LEU A 8 -3.49 7.51 -6.93
N HIS A 9 -3.44 7.77 -5.63
CA HIS A 9 -4.61 7.81 -4.75
C HIS A 9 -4.36 8.68 -3.52
N ALA A 10 -5.36 9.45 -3.14
CA ALA A 10 -5.37 10.24 -1.91
C ALA A 10 -6.72 10.04 -1.21
N ALA A 11 -6.70 9.83 0.09
CA ALA A 11 -7.88 9.61 0.91
C ALA A 11 -7.65 10.21 2.31
N GLN A 12 -8.74 10.57 2.99
CA GLN A 12 -8.67 11.09 4.35
C GLN A 12 -8.60 9.94 5.37
N GLY A 13 -7.67 10.06 6.32
CA GLY A 13 -7.48 9.09 7.40
C GLY A 13 -6.54 7.93 7.04
N ARG A 14 -6.53 6.92 7.92
CA ARG A 14 -5.55 5.82 7.92
C ARG A 14 -6.19 4.43 8.09
N SER A 15 -7.50 4.32 7.84
CA SER A 15 -8.28 3.10 8.03
C SER A 15 -8.26 2.19 6.81
N ARG A 16 -8.64 0.92 6.98
CA ARG A 16 -8.83 -0.04 5.88
C ARG A 16 -9.83 0.47 4.85
N ALA A 17 -10.95 1.03 5.33
CA ALA A 17 -12.00 1.56 4.48
C ALA A 17 -11.52 2.74 3.62
N ALA A 18 -10.61 3.58 4.15
CA ALA A 18 -10.07 4.72 3.41
C ALA A 18 -9.15 4.30 2.25
N VAL A 19 -8.34 3.25 2.42
CA VAL A 19 -7.38 2.80 1.40
C VAL A 19 -7.95 1.74 0.44
N ARG A 20 -8.99 1.00 0.85
CA ARG A 20 -9.62 -0.05 0.03
C ARG A 20 -9.99 0.38 -1.40
N PRO A 21 -10.53 1.60 -1.65
CA PRO A 21 -10.86 2.03 -3.00
C PRO A 21 -9.67 2.03 -3.96
N PHE A 22 -8.45 2.32 -3.49
CA PHE A 22 -7.24 2.25 -4.32
C PHE A 22 -7.06 0.85 -4.93
N PHE A 23 -7.14 -0.19 -4.11
CA PHE A 23 -6.98 -1.57 -4.56
C PHE A 23 -8.13 -2.02 -5.47
N GLN A 24 -9.35 -1.56 -5.19
CA GLN A 24 -10.51 -1.82 -6.05
C GLN A 24 -10.34 -1.18 -7.43
N THR A 25 -9.85 0.07 -7.50
CA THR A 25 -9.56 0.76 -8.77
C THR A 25 -8.44 0.09 -9.54
N LEU A 26 -7.39 -0.37 -8.85
CA LEU A 26 -6.28 -1.11 -9.47
C LEU A 26 -6.74 -2.46 -10.05
N GLY A 27 -7.77 -3.05 -9.42
CA GLY A 27 -8.39 -4.29 -9.84
C GLY A 27 -7.50 -5.52 -9.64
N ARG A 28 -8.06 -6.70 -9.89
CA ARG A 28 -7.38 -7.99 -9.64
C ARG A 28 -6.08 -8.12 -10.43
N GLN A 29 -6.08 -7.72 -11.71
CA GLN A 29 -4.88 -7.83 -12.55
C GLN A 29 -3.78 -6.86 -12.12
N GLY A 30 -4.13 -5.62 -11.75
CA GLY A 30 -3.13 -4.67 -11.27
C GLY A 30 -2.55 -5.11 -9.92
N CYS A 31 -3.38 -5.57 -8.98
CA CYS A 31 -2.92 -6.09 -7.69
C CYS A 31 -2.04 -7.34 -7.84
N ALA A 32 -2.36 -8.24 -8.77
CA ALA A 32 -1.56 -9.45 -9.04
C ALA A 32 -0.16 -9.16 -9.59
N ARG A 33 0.06 -7.96 -10.16
CA ARG A 33 1.36 -7.50 -10.66
C ARG A 33 2.24 -6.88 -9.59
N ILE A 34 1.69 -6.55 -8.42
CA ILE A 34 2.45 -5.99 -7.30
C ILE A 34 3.24 -7.11 -6.61
N GLN A 35 4.56 -6.98 -6.60
CA GLN A 35 5.48 -7.94 -5.97
C GLN A 35 5.97 -7.50 -4.60
N THR A 36 6.05 -6.19 -4.37
CA THR A 36 6.56 -5.61 -3.12
C THR A 36 5.80 -4.33 -2.82
N VAL A 37 5.43 -4.13 -1.56
CA VAL A 37 4.85 -2.89 -1.06
C VAL A 37 5.71 -2.40 0.10
N ALA A 38 6.26 -1.20 -0.06
CA ALA A 38 6.84 -0.45 1.04
C ALA A 38 5.71 0.28 1.77
N THR A 39 5.60 0.10 3.07
CA THR A 39 4.56 0.72 3.91
C THR A 39 5.15 1.15 5.24
N GLY A 40 4.55 2.19 5.82
CA GLY A 40 4.77 2.49 7.25
C GLY A 40 4.16 1.42 8.13
N MET A 41 4.45 1.45 9.44
CA MET A 41 3.97 0.48 10.44
C MET A 41 2.45 0.54 10.73
N ASN A 42 1.62 1.00 9.78
CA ASN A 42 0.17 1.00 9.92
C ASN A 42 -0.43 -0.35 9.51
N SER A 43 -0.89 -1.12 10.50
CA SER A 43 -1.50 -2.43 10.31
C SER A 43 -2.72 -2.45 9.39
N ALA A 44 -3.46 -1.34 9.26
CA ALA A 44 -4.60 -1.26 8.34
C ALA A 44 -4.17 -1.43 6.86
N PHE A 45 -3.01 -0.90 6.49
CA PHE A 45 -2.49 -0.98 5.13
C PHE A 45 -1.94 -2.39 4.86
N ASP A 46 -1.22 -2.97 5.83
CA ASP A 46 -0.74 -4.35 5.77
C ASP A 46 -1.86 -5.35 5.49
N LEU A 47 -3.00 -5.20 6.19
CA LEU A 47 -4.15 -6.08 6.02
C LEU A 47 -4.77 -5.99 4.62
N GLU A 48 -4.86 -4.80 4.05
CA GLU A 48 -5.40 -4.63 2.69
C GLU A 48 -4.40 -5.12 1.63
N VAL A 49 -3.10 -4.90 1.81
CA VAL A 49 -2.06 -5.45 0.93
C VAL A 49 -2.11 -6.98 0.93
N ARG A 50 -2.19 -7.61 2.10
CA ARG A 50 -2.32 -9.08 2.21
C ARG A 50 -3.61 -9.60 1.55
N HIS A 51 -4.69 -8.82 1.61
CA HIS A 51 -5.97 -9.20 1.03
C HIS A 51 -5.98 -9.10 -0.50
N PHE A 52 -5.53 -7.98 -1.07
CA PHE A 52 -5.61 -7.71 -2.51
C PHE A 52 -4.38 -8.16 -3.29
N CYS A 53 -3.20 -8.07 -2.68
CA CYS A 53 -1.90 -8.36 -3.29
C CYS A 53 -1.30 -9.60 -2.63
N THR A 54 -1.95 -10.75 -2.76
CA THR A 54 -1.60 -12.00 -2.03
C THR A 54 -0.18 -12.51 -2.28
N ARG A 55 0.46 -12.07 -3.38
CA ARG A 55 1.85 -12.42 -3.74
C ARG A 55 2.87 -11.36 -3.33
N ALA A 56 2.42 -10.21 -2.83
CA ALA A 56 3.29 -9.09 -2.51
C ALA A 56 4.01 -9.32 -1.18
N ARG A 57 5.30 -8.99 -1.15
CA ARG A 57 6.08 -8.87 0.08
C ARG A 57 5.85 -7.49 0.69
N ILE A 58 5.48 -7.45 1.96
CA ILE A 58 5.45 -6.21 2.72
C ILE A 58 6.86 -5.93 3.23
N VAL A 59 7.40 -4.77 2.89
CA VAL A 59 8.67 -4.28 3.39
C VAL A 59 8.36 -3.06 4.26
N TYR A 60 8.81 -3.11 5.51
CA TYR A 60 8.66 -1.98 6.40
C TYR A 60 9.74 -0.96 6.11
N ASP A 61 9.30 0.28 5.94
CA ASP A 61 10.23 1.38 5.83
C ASP A 61 10.84 1.68 7.22
N LEU A 62 12.17 1.54 7.33
CA LEU A 62 12.94 1.79 8.55
C LEU A 62 12.99 3.28 8.94
N PHE A 63 12.61 4.20 8.06
CA PHE A 63 12.62 5.64 8.34
C PHE A 63 11.54 6.09 9.35
N HIS A 64 10.70 5.18 9.88
CA HIS A 64 9.71 5.49 10.92
C HIS A 64 10.20 5.21 12.36
N VAL A 65 11.43 4.72 12.56
CA VAL A 65 12.00 4.61 13.91
C VAL A 65 12.57 5.97 14.32
N VAL A 66 11.71 6.85 14.82
CA VAL A 66 12.17 7.89 15.73
C VAL A 66 12.27 7.23 17.10
N ALA A 67 13.46 6.75 17.45
CA ALA A 67 13.78 6.48 18.84
C ALA A 67 13.98 7.84 19.52
N THR A 68 13.00 8.26 20.32
CA THR A 68 13.20 9.22 21.42
C THR A 68 13.09 8.46 22.72
#